data_AF-A0A3E0MNT2-F1
#
_entry.id   AF-A0A3E0MNT2-F1
#
_cell.length_a   1.000
_cell.length_b   1.000
_cell.length_c   1.000
_cell.angle_alpha   90.00
_cell.angle_beta   90.00
_cell.angle_gamma   90.00
#
_symmetry.space_group_name_H-M   'P 1'
#
loop_
_entity.id
_entity.type
_entity.pdbx_description
1 polymer ?
#
loop_
_entity_poly.entity_id
_entity_poly.type
_entity_poly.pdbx_seq_one_letter_code
_entity_poly.pdbx_strand_id
1 'polypeptide(L)'
;MAMLYQNRVTGGLVEVVSQHGEGILMCLDANEEVFYINEEDLVPHLDATVEQERNEVRLTEDLKAEGAKPAKPTKKETFPIDTRVNINMASARQIADALPGVGLKTARDIKDLQLTLPGERFQRLEQLRSIKRVDWEEIFKENIVRVE
;
A
#
# COMPACT_ATOMS: atom_id res chain seq x y z
N MET A 1 11.98 -14.95 8.18
CA MET A 1 12.04 -13.86 7.19
C MET A 1 10.67 -13.78 6.58
N ALA A 2 10.01 -12.65 6.77
CA ALA A 2 8.69 -12.44 6.23
C ALA A 2 8.83 -11.64 4.94
N MET A 3 8.20 -12.12 3.88
CA MET A 3 8.33 -11.53 2.55
C MET A 3 7.16 -10.57 2.32
N LEU A 4 7.46 -9.36 1.86
CA LEU A 4 6.44 -8.40 1.49
C LEU A 4 6.02 -8.60 0.04
N TYR A 5 4.72 -8.40 -0.17
CA TYR A 5 4.05 -8.49 -1.45
C TYR A 5 3.28 -7.21 -1.70
N GLN A 6 3.24 -6.79 -2.96
CA GLN A 6 2.34 -5.76 -3.41
C GLN A 6 1.05 -6.41 -3.91
N ASN A 7 -0.08 -5.94 -3.39
CA ASN A 7 -1.39 -6.29 -3.91
C ASN A 7 -1.65 -5.50 -5.20
N ARG A 8 -1.89 -6.19 -6.33
CA ARG A 8 -2.15 -5.56 -7.64
C ARG A 8 -3.45 -4.78 -7.69
N VAL A 9 -4.44 -5.16 -6.89
CA VAL A 9 -5.78 -4.58 -6.88
C VAL A 9 -5.78 -3.22 -6.19
N THR A 10 -5.10 -3.12 -5.05
CA THR A 10 -5.07 -1.91 -4.19
C THR A 10 -3.78 -1.12 -4.34
N GLY A 11 -2.69 -1.77 -4.74
CA GLY A 11 -1.34 -1.25 -4.65
C GLY A 11 -0.71 -1.42 -3.28
N GLY A 12 -1.46 -1.70 -2.21
CA GLY A 12 -0.93 -1.79 -0.84
C GLY A 12 0.14 -2.87 -0.64
N LEU A 13 1.02 -2.65 0.34
CA LEU A 13 2.02 -3.64 0.76
C LEU A 13 1.46 -4.52 1.87
N VAL A 14 1.66 -5.82 1.74
CA VAL A 14 1.21 -6.82 2.71
C VAL A 14 2.26 -7.89 2.94
N GLU A 15 2.26 -8.47 4.12
CA GLU A 15 3.06 -9.64 4.47
C GLU A 15 2.16 -10.87 4.48
N VAL A 16 2.56 -11.92 3.75
CA VAL A 16 1.82 -13.21 3.77
C VAL A 16 2.15 -13.95 5.07
N VAL A 17 1.12 -14.30 5.83
CA VAL A 17 1.27 -15.00 7.12
C VAL A 17 0.87 -16.46 7.06
N SER A 18 -0.12 -16.83 6.25
CA SER A 18 -0.51 -18.22 6.06
C SER A 18 -1.31 -18.42 4.78
N GLN A 19 -1.38 -19.65 4.30
CA GLN A 19 -2.34 -20.04 3.27
C GLN A 19 -3.70 -20.35 3.89
N HIS A 20 -4.80 -19.93 3.25
CA HIS A 20 -6.17 -20.16 3.70
C HIS A 20 -6.98 -20.82 2.58
N GLY A 21 -6.97 -22.15 2.54
CA GLY A 21 -7.62 -22.88 1.44
C GLY A 21 -6.82 -22.81 0.14
N GLU A 22 -7.47 -23.11 -0.98
CA GLU A 22 -6.81 -23.20 -2.29
C GLU A 22 -6.70 -21.80 -2.92
N GLY A 23 -5.47 -21.36 -3.19
CA GLY A 23 -5.18 -20.11 -3.90
C GLY A 23 -5.43 -18.81 -3.12
N ILE A 24 -5.89 -18.87 -1.87
CA ILE A 24 -6.11 -17.68 -1.03
C ILE A 24 -5.05 -17.62 0.08
N LEU A 25 -4.47 -16.45 0.26
CA LEU A 25 -3.45 -16.16 1.27
C LEU A 25 -4.02 -15.19 2.31
N MET A 26 -3.76 -15.51 3.58
CA MET A 26 -3.96 -14.59 4.69
C MET A 26 -2.75 -13.67 4.78
N CYS A 27 -3.00 -12.37 4.73
CA CYS A 27 -1.98 -11.33 4.68
C CYS A 27 -2.23 -10.28 5.78
N LEU A 28 -1.16 -9.64 6.24
CA LEU A 28 -1.20 -8.51 7.19
C LEU A 28 -0.62 -7.26 6.56
N ASP A 29 -1.21 -6.10 6.80
CA ASP A 29 -0.61 -4.80 6.45
C ASP A 29 0.31 -4.26 7.58
N ALA A 30 0.78 -3.02 7.42
CA ALA A 30 1.59 -2.34 8.42
C ALA A 30 0.84 -2.10 9.75
N ASN A 31 -0.49 -2.07 9.75
CA ASN A 31 -1.32 -1.88 10.94
C ASN A 31 -1.76 -3.21 11.59
N GLU A 32 -1.27 -4.35 11.09
CA GLU A 32 -1.67 -5.69 11.51
C GLU A 32 -3.14 -6.01 11.20
N GLU A 33 -3.74 -5.31 10.23
CA GLU A 33 -5.07 -5.64 9.72
C GLU A 33 -4.99 -6.86 8.79
N VAL A 34 -5.96 -7.77 8.95
CA VAL A 34 -6.01 -9.05 8.21
C VAL A 34 -6.75 -8.89 6.89
N PHE A 35 -6.10 -9.31 5.81
CA PHE A 35 -6.68 -9.38 4.47
C PHE A 35 -6.59 -10.81 3.93
N TYR A 36 -7.61 -11.22 3.18
CA TYR A 36 -7.60 -12.46 2.41
C TYR A 36 -7.50 -12.10 0.93
N ILE A 37 -6.39 -12.47 0.30
CA ILE A 37 -6.05 -12.05 -1.07
C ILE A 37 -5.72 -13.29 -1.88
N ASN A 38 -6.13 -13.33 -3.15
CA ASN A 38 -5.73 -14.42 -4.03
C ASN A 38 -4.22 -14.34 -4.30
N GLU A 39 -3.57 -15.50 -4.37
CA GLU A 39 -2.13 -15.58 -4.66
C GLU A 39 -1.76 -14.90 -5.98
N GLU A 40 -2.62 -14.99 -7.00
CA GLU A 40 -2.43 -14.37 -8.32
C GLU A 40 -2.43 -12.82 -8.30
N ASP A 41 -3.06 -12.23 -7.28
CA ASP A 41 -3.15 -10.79 -7.09
C ASP A 41 -1.94 -10.23 -6.33
N LEU A 42 -1.00 -11.08 -5.92
CA LEU A 42 0.18 -10.70 -5.13
C LEU A 42 1.46 -10.74 -5.96
N VAL A 43 2.28 -9.70 -5.82
CA VAL A 43 3.60 -9.63 -6.45
C VAL A 43 4.68 -9.51 -5.40
N PRO A 44 5.68 -10.41 -5.38
CA PRO A 44 6.91 -10.22 -4.62
C PRO A 44 7.47 -8.79 -4.70
N HIS A 45 7.64 -8.14 -3.55
CA HIS A 45 8.24 -6.80 -3.49
C HIS A 45 9.57 -6.84 -2.72
N LEU A 46 10.65 -7.13 -3.45
CA LEU A 46 11.97 -7.37 -2.87
C LEU A 46 12.55 -6.13 -2.17
N ASP A 47 12.43 -4.95 -2.76
CA ASP A 47 13.01 -3.73 -2.18
C ASP A 47 12.40 -3.41 -0.80
N ALA A 48 11.07 -3.44 -0.72
CA ALA A 48 10.30 -3.32 0.52
C ALA A 48 10.68 -4.41 1.55
N THR A 49 10.90 -5.65 1.10
CA THR A 49 11.31 -6.75 1.98
C THR A 49 12.69 -6.49 2.59
N VAL A 50 13.67 -6.09 1.78
CA VAL A 50 15.03 -5.75 2.25
C VAL A 50 15.00 -4.56 3.23
N GLU A 51 14.16 -3.57 2.97
CA GLU A 51 14.00 -2.43 3.87
C GLU A 51 13.35 -2.82 5.20
N GLN A 52 12.33 -3.69 5.18
CA GLN A 52 11.72 -4.22 6.40
C GLN A 52 12.74 -4.95 7.26
N GLU A 53 13.55 -5.83 6.66
CA GLU A 53 14.60 -6.56 7.36
C GLU A 53 15.63 -5.60 8.00
N ARG A 54 16.04 -4.57 7.26
CA ARG A 54 16.96 -3.54 7.78
C ARG A 54 16.36 -2.81 8.98
N ASN A 55 15.07 -2.44 8.91
CA ASN A 55 14.38 -1.79 10.01
C ASN A 55 14.29 -2.73 11.21
N GLU A 56 13.89 -3.99 11.02
CA GLU A 56 13.79 -4.99 12.09
C GLU A 56 15.12 -5.17 12.84
N VAL A 57 16.23 -5.30 12.11
CA VAL A 57 17.57 -5.43 12.72
C VAL A 57 17.90 -4.19 13.55
N ARG A 58 17.79 -3.00 12.96
CA ARG A 58 18.14 -1.74 13.64
C ARG A 58 17.30 -1.51 14.90
N LEU A 59 15.97 -1.63 14.80
CA LEU A 59 15.08 -1.42 15.94
C LEU A 59 15.28 -2.48 17.03
N THR A 60 15.57 -3.73 16.65
CA THR A 60 15.86 -4.78 17.62
C THR A 60 17.14 -4.48 18.41
N GLU A 61 18.17 -3.93 17.77
CA GLU A 61 19.40 -3.49 18.44
C GLU A 61 19.16 -2.32 19.39
N ASP A 62 18.41 -1.31 18.94
CA ASP A 62 18.04 -0.14 19.74
C ASP A 62 17.25 -0.57 21.00
N LEU A 63 16.22 -1.42 20.84
CA LEU A 63 15.42 -1.94 21.95
C LEU A 63 16.24 -2.77 22.95
N LYS A 64 17.22 -3.53 22.46
CA LYS A 64 18.15 -4.29 23.33
C LYS A 64 19.04 -3.34 24.14
N ALA A 65 19.53 -2.27 23.52
CA ALA A 65 20.35 -1.26 24.19
C ALA A 65 19.55 -0.51 25.28
N GLU A 66 18.26 -0.27 25.04
CA GLU A 66 17.33 0.34 26.01
C GLU A 66 16.85 -0.63 27.09
N GLY A 67 17.17 -1.92 26.99
CA GLY A 67 16.84 -2.93 27.99
C GLY A 67 15.42 -3.50 27.91
N ALA A 68 14.71 -3.32 26.78
CA ALA A 68 13.36 -3.85 26.57
C ALA A 68 13.31 -5.39 26.59
N LYS A 69 12.24 -5.96 27.15
CA LYS A 69 11.99 -7.42 27.20
C LYS A 69 10.51 -7.75 26.94
N PRO A 70 10.16 -8.43 25.82
CA PRO A 70 11.03 -8.80 24.71
C PRO A 70 11.43 -7.59 23.85
N ALA A 71 12.67 -7.53 23.39
CA ALA A 71 13.14 -6.55 22.43
C ALA A 71 12.71 -6.96 21.01
N LYS A 72 11.41 -6.85 20.70
CA LYS A 72 10.87 -7.10 19.36
C LYS A 72 10.07 -5.88 18.90
N PRO A 73 10.43 -5.27 17.75
CA PRO A 73 9.63 -4.21 17.17
C PRO A 73 8.32 -4.76 16.60
N THR A 74 7.32 -3.89 16.49
CA THR A 74 6.03 -4.20 15.88
C THR A 74 6.12 -4.17 14.35
N LYS A 75 5.13 -4.75 13.65
CA LYS A 75 5.05 -4.69 12.19
C LYS A 75 4.96 -3.25 11.68
N LYS A 76 4.20 -2.41 12.38
CA LYS A 76 4.08 -0.99 12.09
C LYS A 76 5.41 -0.24 12.07
N GLU A 77 6.35 -0.64 12.92
CA GLU A 77 7.67 -0.01 13.03
C GLU A 77 8.69 -0.59 12.05
N THR A 78 8.46 -1.80 11.56
CA THR A 78 9.38 -2.49 10.65
C THR A 78 9.01 -2.30 9.19
N PHE A 79 7.71 -2.23 8.86
CA PHE A 79 7.25 -2.01 7.49
C PHE A 79 7.90 -0.76 6.88
N PRO A 80 8.31 -0.82 5.60
CA PRO A 80 8.86 0.34 4.92
C PRO A 80 7.81 1.44 4.80
N ILE A 81 8.29 2.70 4.82
CA ILE A 81 7.41 3.84 4.62
C ILE A 81 6.97 3.85 3.16
N ASP A 82 5.68 3.63 2.94
CA ASP A 82 5.09 3.72 1.62
C ASP A 82 4.98 5.20 1.19
N THR A 83 5.84 5.59 0.25
CA THR A 83 5.93 6.96 -0.26
C THR A 83 4.91 7.27 -1.36
N ARG A 84 4.16 6.26 -1.83
CA ARG A 84 3.16 6.40 -2.88
C ARG A 84 1.94 7.16 -2.37
N VAL A 85 1.26 7.85 -3.28
CA VAL A 85 0.07 8.61 -2.92
C VAL A 85 -1.10 7.68 -2.69
N ASN A 86 -1.60 7.64 -1.45
CA ASN A 86 -2.89 7.04 -1.15
C ASN A 86 -4.01 8.00 -1.60
N ILE A 87 -4.70 7.66 -2.69
CA ILE A 87 -5.73 8.52 -3.29
C ILE A 87 -6.90 8.77 -2.33
N ASN A 88 -7.23 7.78 -1.48
CA ASN A 88 -8.34 7.90 -0.54
C ASN A 88 -8.06 8.96 0.54
N MET A 89 -6.81 9.04 1.01
CA MET A 89 -6.38 9.95 2.07
C MET A 89 -5.88 11.31 1.53
N ALA A 90 -5.36 11.35 0.31
CA ALA A 90 -4.80 12.56 -0.26
C ALA A 90 -5.87 13.60 -0.60
N SER A 91 -5.50 14.87 -0.41
CA SER A 91 -6.26 16.01 -0.91
C SER A 91 -6.13 16.15 -2.43
N ALA A 92 -7.08 16.84 -3.08
CA ALA A 92 -7.00 17.12 -4.51
C ALA A 92 -5.70 17.86 -4.91
N ARG A 93 -5.16 18.70 -4.02
CA ARG A 93 -3.89 19.39 -4.27
C ARG A 93 -2.71 18.42 -4.29
N GLN A 94 -2.63 17.54 -3.28
CA GLN A 94 -1.59 16.51 -3.21
C GLN A 94 -1.65 15.56 -4.41
N ILE A 95 -2.86 15.17 -4.84
CA ILE A 95 -3.04 14.33 -6.04
C ILE A 95 -2.52 15.06 -7.29
N ALA A 96 -2.88 16.33 -7.48
CA ALA A 96 -2.42 17.10 -8.64
C ALA A 96 -0.91 17.35 -8.66
N ASP A 97 -0.29 17.45 -7.48
CA ASP A 97 1.16 17.70 -7.37
C ASP A 97 1.97 16.42 -7.60
N ALA A 98 1.39 15.25 -7.35
CA ALA A 98 2.09 13.97 -7.42
C ALA A 98 1.84 13.18 -8.72
N LEU A 99 0.65 13.27 -9.31
CA LEU A 99 0.30 12.47 -10.48
C LEU A 99 0.66 13.21 -11.78
N PRO A 100 1.53 12.64 -12.65
CA PRO A 100 1.87 13.25 -13.92
C PRO A 100 0.62 13.41 -14.80
N GLY A 101 0.50 14.56 -15.46
CA GLY A 101 -0.65 14.87 -16.32
C GLY A 101 -1.96 15.19 -15.58
N VAL A 102 -2.01 15.11 -14.25
CA VAL A 102 -3.21 15.39 -13.45
C VAL A 102 -3.18 16.83 -12.93
N GLY A 103 -3.96 17.72 -13.55
CA GLY A 103 -4.16 19.07 -13.04
C GLY A 103 -5.18 19.13 -11.89
N LEU A 104 -5.25 20.28 -11.19
CA LEU A 104 -6.15 20.48 -10.05
C LEU A 104 -7.64 20.25 -10.37
N LYS A 105 -8.07 20.51 -11.61
CA LYS A 105 -9.44 20.21 -12.05
C LYS A 105 -9.69 18.69 -12.03
N THR A 106 -8.84 17.92 -12.70
CA THR A 106 -8.94 16.46 -12.75
C THR A 106 -8.79 15.82 -11.37
N ALA A 107 -7.92 16.37 -10.51
CA ALA A 107 -7.80 15.91 -9.14
C ALA A 107 -9.07 16.13 -8.30
N ARG A 108 -9.84 17.20 -8.57
CA ARG A 108 -11.18 17.38 -7.98
C ARG A 108 -12.15 16.35 -8.53
N ASP A 109 -12.14 16.10 -9.83
CA ASP A 109 -12.98 15.05 -10.44
C ASP A 109 -12.70 13.66 -9.81
N ILE A 110 -11.45 13.35 -9.44
CA ILE A 110 -11.07 12.14 -8.67
C ILE A 110 -11.75 12.11 -7.30
N LYS A 111 -11.70 13.22 -6.53
CA LYS A 111 -12.35 13.28 -5.21
C LYS A 111 -13.88 13.25 -5.33
N ASP A 112 -14.45 13.89 -6.34
CA ASP A 112 -15.90 13.86 -6.58
C ASP A 112 -16.36 12.43 -6.91
N LEU A 113 -15.61 11.72 -7.76
CA LEU A 113 -15.86 10.30 -8.02
C LEU A 113 -15.77 9.47 -6.73
N GLN A 114 -14.76 9.70 -5.90
CA GLN A 114 -14.58 9.00 -4.63
C GLN A 114 -15.85 9.08 -3.76
N LEU A 115 -16.47 10.26 -3.67
CA LEU A 115 -17.70 10.49 -2.90
C LEU A 115 -18.92 9.70 -3.43
N THR A 116 -18.91 9.29 -4.69
CA THR A 116 -19.98 8.47 -5.27
C THR A 116 -19.84 6.98 -4.99
N LEU A 117 -18.67 6.54 -4.51
CA LEU A 117 -18.38 5.14 -4.28
C LEU A 117 -18.88 4.68 -2.91
N PRO A 118 -19.25 3.39 -2.77
CA PRO A 118 -19.60 2.82 -1.47
C PRO A 118 -18.48 3.01 -0.45
N GLY A 119 -18.82 3.63 0.69
CA GLY A 119 -17.86 3.96 1.75
C GLY A 119 -16.96 5.15 1.42
N GLU A 120 -17.31 5.94 0.40
CA GLU A 120 -16.61 7.16 -0.01
C GLU A 120 -15.10 6.93 -0.22
N ARG A 121 -14.76 5.77 -0.80
CA ARG A 121 -13.37 5.36 -1.05
C ARG A 121 -13.25 4.47 -2.27
N PHE A 122 -12.11 4.56 -2.94
CA PHE A 122 -11.68 3.59 -3.94
C PHE A 122 -11.25 2.31 -3.22
N GLN A 123 -11.79 1.19 -3.65
CA GLN A 123 -11.41 -0.15 -3.17
C GLN A 123 -10.41 -0.82 -4.12
N ARG A 124 -10.32 -0.35 -5.37
CA ARG A 124 -9.46 -0.93 -6.41
C ARG A 124 -8.91 0.18 -7.31
N LEU A 125 -7.65 0.08 -7.70
CA LEU A 125 -6.99 1.02 -8.60
C LEU A 125 -7.76 1.19 -9.92
N GLU A 126 -8.30 0.09 -10.44
CA GLU A 126 -9.09 0.05 -11.68
C GLU A 126 -10.29 1.01 -11.68
N GLN A 127 -10.85 1.37 -10.52
CA GLN A 127 -11.96 2.33 -10.44
C GLN A 127 -11.56 3.74 -10.90
N LEU A 128 -10.28 4.10 -10.79
CA LEU A 128 -9.73 5.38 -11.23
C LEU A 128 -9.86 5.55 -12.76
N ARG A 129 -9.87 4.45 -13.52
CA ARG A 129 -9.98 4.44 -14.99
C ARG A 129 -11.28 5.03 -15.52
N SER A 130 -12.30 5.18 -14.69
CA SER A 130 -13.51 5.92 -15.05
C SER A 130 -13.22 7.38 -15.45
N ILE A 131 -12.10 7.94 -14.99
CA ILE A 131 -11.62 9.28 -15.35
C ILE A 131 -10.73 9.18 -16.59
N LYS A 132 -11.33 9.34 -17.77
CA LYS A 132 -10.69 9.09 -19.08
C LYS A 132 -9.58 10.05 -19.50
N ARG A 133 -9.38 11.15 -18.77
CA ARG A 133 -8.44 12.23 -19.15
C ARG A 133 -7.03 12.06 -18.56
N VAL A 134 -6.76 10.90 -17.97
CA VAL A 134 -5.51 10.58 -17.28
C VAL A 134 -4.98 9.27 -17.87
N ASP A 135 -3.67 9.21 -18.11
CA ASP A 135 -3.01 7.97 -18.51
C ASP A 135 -2.78 7.09 -17.27
N TRP A 136 -3.80 6.33 -16.90
CA TRP A 136 -3.73 5.44 -15.73
C TRP A 136 -2.77 4.27 -15.93
N GLU A 137 -2.50 3.86 -17.17
CA GLU A 137 -1.56 2.76 -17.43
C GLU A 137 -0.14 3.18 -17.07
N GLU A 138 0.27 4.39 -17.46
CA GLU A 138 1.56 4.95 -17.09
C GLU A 138 1.68 5.11 -15.57
N ILE A 139 0.66 5.67 -14.92
CA ILE A 139 0.61 5.86 -13.47
C ILE A 139 0.73 4.54 -12.70
N PHE A 140 0.01 3.49 -13.12
CA PHE A 140 0.08 2.19 -12.45
C PHE A 140 1.42 1.49 -12.71
N LYS A 141 1.98 1.64 -13.91
CA LYS A 141 3.29 1.10 -14.27
C LYS A 141 4.43 1.75 -13.49
N GLU A 142 4.35 3.07 -13.26
CA GLU A 142 5.32 3.79 -12.43
C GLU A 142 5.15 3.52 -10.93
N ASN A 143 4.08 2.82 -10.54
CA ASN A 143 3.81 2.43 -9.16
C ASN A 143 3.79 3.64 -8.19
N ILE A 144 3.17 4.75 -8.60
CA ILE A 144 3.17 6.00 -7.82
C ILE A 144 1.95 6.17 -6.89
N VAL A 145 0.92 5.34 -7.05
CA VAL A 145 -0.36 5.46 -6.34
C VAL A 145 -0.81 4.14 -5.72
N ARG A 146 -1.64 4.25 -4.68
CA ARG A 146 -2.34 3.15 -4.02
C ARG A 146 -3.72 3.58 -3.54
N VAL A 147 -4.57 2.61 -3.23
CA VAL A 147 -5.91 2.80 -2.64
C VAL A 147 -6.12 1.78 -1.52
N GLU A 148 -6.41 2.23 -0.30
CA GLU A 148 -6.73 1.40 0.89
C GLU A 148 -8.04 1.86 1.52
#